data_AF-A0A182T0V3-F1
#
_entry.id   AF-A0A182T0V3-F1
#
_cell.length_a   1.000
_cell.length_b   1.000
_cell.length_c   1.000
_cell.angle_alpha   90.00
_cell.angle_beta   90.00
_cell.angle_gamma   90.00
#
_symmetry.space_group_name_H-M   'P 1'
#
loop_
_entity.id
_entity.type
_entity.pdbx_description
1 polymer ?
#
loop_
_entity_poly.entity_id
_entity_poly.type
_entity_poly.pdbx_seq_one_letter_code
_entity_poly.pdbx_strand_id
1 'polypeptide(L)'
;MHQCLTSVIQFKDFTLDLSTWKRCKVLDIQQAGNKLVKVTLEGKRCKQKVVCHLLPPWNSIEGISPGLTVSVLAIKEHSLSDYFVVNADSGFFVTNPDLLISGTTVVGSLFCQRRGVLQELFRMSEAENTQVMC
;
A
#
# COMPACT_ATOMS: atom_id res chain seq x y z
N MET A 1 22.27 17.16 -45.14
CA MET A 1 21.47 15.91 -45.17
C MET A 1 22.06 14.99 -44.11
N HIS A 2 21.42 14.48 -43.07
CA HIS A 2 20.03 14.47 -42.58
C HIS A 2 20.10 14.05 -41.09
N GLN A 3 19.44 14.83 -40.21
CA GLN A 3 18.70 14.47 -38.97
C GLN A 3 19.40 13.57 -37.92
N CYS A 4 19.79 14.09 -36.74
CA CYS A 4 18.94 14.31 -35.56
C CYS A 4 17.94 13.18 -35.26
N LEU A 5 18.30 12.27 -34.35
CA LEU A 5 17.36 11.53 -33.50
C LEU A 5 17.77 11.73 -32.05
N THR A 6 17.33 12.85 -31.51
CA THR A 6 17.25 13.10 -30.07
C THR A 6 16.25 12.10 -29.51
N SER A 7 16.73 11.04 -28.87
CA SER A 7 15.87 10.21 -28.03
C SER A 7 15.44 11.08 -26.85
N VAL A 8 14.24 11.63 -26.94
CA VAL A 8 13.58 12.36 -25.86
C VAL A 8 13.50 11.40 -24.67
N ILE A 9 14.36 11.63 -23.67
CA ILE A 9 14.24 11.01 -22.37
C ILE A 9 12.85 11.41 -21.86
N GLN A 10 11.96 10.44 -21.76
CA GLN A 10 10.60 10.65 -21.28
C GLN A 10 10.69 10.92 -19.78
N PHE A 11 10.87 12.20 -19.41
CA PHE A 11 10.69 12.70 -18.06
C PHE A 11 9.24 12.40 -17.66
N LYS A 12 9.02 11.24 -17.03
CA LYS A 12 7.78 10.96 -16.33
C LYS A 12 7.81 11.82 -15.08
N ASP A 13 7.09 12.93 -15.10
CA ASP A 13 6.96 13.82 -13.95
C ASP A 13 6.39 13.05 -12.75
N PHE A 14 7.27 12.69 -11.83
CA PHE A 14 6.92 12.03 -10.56
C PHE A 14 6.57 13.10 -9.51
N THR A 15 5.46 13.81 -9.69
CA THR A 15 5.12 15.00 -8.90
C THR A 15 4.12 14.74 -7.78
N LEU A 16 3.62 13.51 -7.62
CA LEU A 16 2.66 13.20 -6.58
C LEU A 16 3.34 13.16 -5.21
N ASP A 17 2.92 14.05 -4.31
CA ASP A 17 3.37 14.06 -2.92
C ASP A 17 2.54 13.09 -2.06
N LEU A 18 3.23 12.17 -1.39
CA LEU A 18 2.66 11.17 -0.48
C LEU A 18 2.79 11.54 1.01
N SER A 19 3.25 12.75 1.33
CA SER A 19 3.33 13.28 2.72
C SER A 19 1.98 13.38 3.43
N THR A 20 0.90 13.35 2.65
CA THR A 20 -0.49 13.32 3.11
C THR A 20 -1.20 12.11 2.52
N TRP A 21 -2.28 11.64 3.14
CA TRP A 21 -3.04 10.48 2.65
C TRP A 21 -3.49 10.66 1.19
N LYS A 22 -2.99 9.78 0.31
CA LYS A 22 -3.39 9.72 -1.11
C LYS A 22 -3.94 8.36 -1.46
N ARG A 23 -5.07 8.37 -2.19
CA ARG A 23 -5.58 7.20 -2.88
C ARG A 23 -4.86 7.05 -4.23
N CYS A 24 -4.20 5.92 -4.42
CA CYS A 24 -3.38 5.64 -5.59
C CYS A 24 -3.80 4.31 -6.25
N LYS A 25 -3.46 4.17 -7.53
CA LYS A 25 -3.50 2.91 -8.26
C LYS A 25 -2.07 2.41 -8.45
N VAL A 26 -1.82 1.14 -8.15
CA VAL A 26 -0.53 0.49 -8.41
C VAL A 26 -0.38 0.30 -9.92
N LEU A 27 0.73 0.80 -10.48
CA LEU A 27 1.06 0.66 -11.90
C LEU A 27 2.08 -0.43 -12.16
N ASP A 28 3.13 -0.49 -11.33
CA ASP A 28 4.26 -1.40 -11.51
C ASP A 28 4.90 -1.74 -10.16
N ILE A 29 5.48 -2.92 -10.07
CA ILE A 29 6.08 -3.46 -8.84
C ILE A 29 7.41 -4.12 -9.23
N GLN A 30 8.49 -3.68 -8.60
CA GLN A 30 9.83 -4.18 -8.82
C GLN A 30 10.42 -4.62 -7.49
N GLN A 31 10.83 -5.88 -7.39
CA GLN A 31 11.54 -6.37 -6.21
C GLN A 31 13.04 -6.15 -6.41
N ALA A 32 13.64 -5.36 -5.53
CA ALA A 32 15.07 -5.10 -5.51
C ALA A 32 15.70 -5.92 -4.37
N GLY A 33 15.90 -7.22 -4.64
CA GLY A 33 16.35 -8.19 -3.64
C GLY A 33 15.34 -8.40 -2.50
N ASN A 34 15.79 -9.01 -1.40
CA ASN A 34 14.90 -9.39 -0.29
C ASN A 34 14.50 -8.24 0.65
N LYS A 35 15.03 -7.03 0.44
CA LYS A 35 14.90 -5.93 1.41
C LYS A 35 13.99 -4.80 0.96
N LEU A 36 13.65 -4.72 -0.31
CA LEU A 36 12.98 -3.54 -0.87
C LEU A 36 12.00 -3.94 -1.98
N VAL A 37 10.78 -3.46 -1.85
CA VAL A 37 9.79 -3.48 -2.94
C VAL A 37 9.57 -2.05 -3.43
N LYS A 38 9.90 -1.80 -4.70
CA LYS A 38 9.65 -0.53 -5.37
C LYS A 38 8.30 -0.59 -6.06
N VAL A 39 7.41 0.33 -5.72
CA VAL A 39 6.05 0.42 -6.27
C VAL A 39 5.90 1.74 -7.00
N THR A 40 5.49 1.68 -8.27
CA THR A 40 5.09 2.87 -9.02
C THR A 40 3.60 3.09 -8.83
N LEU A 41 3.23 4.27 -8.35
CA LEU A 41 1.86 4.64 -8.00
C LEU A 41 1.37 5.76 -8.92
N GLU A 42 0.07 5.76 -9.21
CA GLU A 42 -0.63 6.87 -9.86
C GLU A 42 -1.75 7.39 -8.95
N GLY A 43 -1.77 8.69 -8.69
CA GLY A 43 -2.81 9.32 -7.90
C GLY A 43 -4.18 9.20 -8.60
N LYS A 44 -5.18 8.65 -7.91
CA LYS A 44 -6.51 8.37 -8.51
C LYS A 44 -7.20 9.64 -9.01
N ARG A 45 -6.98 10.78 -8.35
CA ARG A 45 -7.60 12.08 -8.68
C ARG A 45 -6.78 12.92 -9.66
N CYS A 46 -5.47 12.98 -9.49
CA CYS A 46 -4.60 13.91 -10.23
C CYS A 46 -3.82 13.27 -11.38
N LYS A 47 -3.81 11.95 -11.51
CA LYS A 47 -3.06 11.20 -12.54
C LYS A 47 -1.53 11.38 -12.51
N GLN A 48 -1.02 12.10 -11.52
CA GLN A 48 0.41 12.22 -11.26
C GLN A 48 0.96 10.91 -10.72
N LYS A 49 2.23 10.64 -11.05
CA LYS A 49 2.91 9.41 -10.67
C LYS A 49 3.90 9.67 -9.56
N VAL A 50 4.26 8.62 -8.84
CA VAL A 50 5.34 8.65 -7.83
C VAL A 50 5.91 7.26 -7.63
N VAL A 51 7.18 7.21 -7.25
CA VAL A 51 7.84 6.00 -6.79
C VAL A 51 7.76 5.93 -5.27
N CYS A 52 7.30 4.79 -4.76
CA CYS A 52 7.29 4.49 -3.34
C CYS A 52 8.10 3.22 -3.06
N HIS A 53 8.97 3.28 -2.07
CA HIS A 53 9.80 2.18 -1.59
C HIS A 53 9.18 1.61 -0.32
N LEU A 54 8.82 0.33 -0.36
CA LEU A 54 8.36 -0.42 0.80
C LEU A 54 9.56 -1.16 1.40
N LEU A 55 9.94 -0.74 2.60
CA LEU A 55 10.97 -1.36 3.43
C LEU A 55 10.33 -2.29 4.47
N PRO A 56 11.07 -3.17 5.15
CA PRO A 56 10.52 -4.01 6.19
C PRO A 56 9.77 -3.22 7.27
N PRO A 57 8.63 -3.72 7.77
CA PRO A 57 7.97 -4.99 7.40
C PRO A 57 7.04 -4.90 6.16
N TRP A 58 6.92 -3.74 5.52
CA TRP A 58 5.99 -3.51 4.41
C TRP A 58 6.40 -4.19 3.09
N ASN A 59 7.67 -4.59 2.97
CA ASN A 59 8.18 -5.32 1.81
C ASN A 59 7.64 -6.76 1.70
N SER A 60 6.97 -7.30 2.72
CA SER A 60 6.40 -8.65 2.72
C SER A 60 4.89 -8.68 2.52
N ILE A 61 4.27 -7.59 2.09
CA ILE A 61 2.83 -7.57 1.81
C ILE A 61 2.52 -8.44 0.59
N GLU A 62 1.63 -9.42 0.79
CA GLU A 62 1.13 -10.28 -0.26
C GLU A 62 -0.03 -9.63 -1.03
N GLY A 63 -0.25 -10.07 -2.28
CA GLY A 63 -1.40 -9.64 -3.08
C GLY A 63 -1.32 -8.22 -3.66
N ILE A 64 -0.15 -7.58 -3.63
CA ILE A 64 0.06 -6.34 -4.39
C ILE A 64 0.25 -6.71 -5.87
N SER A 65 -0.61 -6.16 -6.73
CA SER A 65 -0.53 -6.33 -8.19
C SER A 65 -0.82 -5.01 -8.91
N PRO A 66 -0.32 -4.82 -10.14
CA PRO A 66 -0.78 -3.72 -10.99
C PRO A 66 -2.30 -3.71 -11.09
N GLY A 67 -2.90 -2.52 -11.00
CA GLY A 67 -4.34 -2.35 -10.98
C GLY A 67 -4.94 -2.11 -9.59
N LEU A 68 -4.28 -2.56 -8.53
CA LEU A 68 -4.77 -2.48 -7.15
C LEU A 68 -4.95 -1.01 -6.71
N THR A 69 -6.04 -0.73 -6.00
CA THR A 69 -6.25 0.56 -5.34
C THR A 69 -5.70 0.51 -3.92
N VAL A 70 -4.87 1.48 -3.56
CA VAL A 70 -4.22 1.59 -2.26
C VAL A 70 -4.38 3.00 -1.69
N SER A 71 -4.35 3.12 -0.36
CA SER A 71 -4.16 4.40 0.33
C SER A 71 -2.77 4.43 0.92
N VAL A 72 -2.02 5.48 0.59
CA VAL A 72 -0.61 5.61 0.97
C VAL A 72 -0.39 6.90 1.73
N LEU A 73 0.33 6.78 2.84
CA LEU A 73 0.98 7.87 3.56
C LEU A 73 2.46 7.51 3.64
N ALA A 74 3.36 8.38 3.21
CA ALA A 74 4.77 8.07 3.15
C ALA A 74 5.61 9.31 3.40
N ILE A 75 6.88 9.10 3.73
CA ILE A 75 7.85 10.19 3.94
C ILE A 75 8.88 10.19 2.82
N LYS A 76 9.47 11.34 2.52
CA LYS A 76 10.71 11.34 1.74
C LYS A 76 11.85 10.85 2.63
N GLU A 77 12.71 10.00 2.08
CA GLU A 77 13.90 9.53 2.82
C GLU A 77 14.82 10.70 3.20
N HIS A 78 15.04 11.60 2.25
CA HIS A 78 15.69 12.90 2.47
C HIS A 78 14.95 13.97 1.65
N SER A 79 15.13 15.25 2.00
CA SER A 79 14.42 16.39 1.39
C SER A 79 14.53 16.45 -0.14
N LEU A 80 15.69 16.04 -0.68
CA LEU A 80 16.01 16.02 -2.12
C LEU A 80 15.63 14.72 -2.82
N SER A 81 14.99 13.77 -2.13
CA SER A 81 14.59 12.50 -2.75
C SER A 81 13.42 12.68 -3.71
N ASP A 82 13.50 11.98 -4.85
CA ASP A 82 12.44 11.86 -5.86
C ASP A 82 11.48 10.69 -5.58
N TYR A 83 11.69 9.97 -4.49
CA TYR A 83 10.84 8.87 -4.05
C TYR A 83 10.44 9.01 -2.60
N PHE A 84 9.38 8.29 -2.25
CA PHE A 84 8.87 8.19 -0.89
C PHE A 84 9.14 6.80 -0.33
N VAL A 85 9.17 6.70 1.00
CA VAL A 85 9.44 5.48 1.75
C VAL A 85 8.33 5.23 2.74
N VAL A 86 7.95 3.95 2.84
CA VAL A 86 7.18 3.40 3.95
C VAL A 86 8.06 2.34 4.63
N ASN A 87 8.26 2.47 5.93
CA ASN A 87 9.12 1.61 6.73
C ASN A 87 8.48 1.28 8.09
N ALA A 88 9.20 0.57 8.96
CA ALA A 88 8.71 0.19 10.29
C ALA A 88 8.29 1.38 11.17
N ASP A 89 8.92 2.54 10.98
CA ASP A 89 8.79 3.70 11.85
C ASP A 89 7.88 4.79 11.26
N SER A 90 7.60 4.75 9.96
CA SER A 90 6.98 5.86 9.24
C SER A 90 6.22 5.42 7.99
N GLY A 91 5.04 6.03 7.85
CA GLY A 91 4.14 5.81 6.73
C GLY A 91 3.24 4.57 6.88
N PHE A 92 2.32 4.44 5.94
CA PHE A 92 1.37 3.35 5.85
C PHE A 92 1.10 3.03 4.38
N PHE A 93 1.00 1.74 4.06
CA PHE A 93 0.59 1.24 2.76
C PHE A 93 -0.65 0.34 2.92
N VAL A 94 -1.84 0.93 2.75
CA VAL A 94 -3.12 0.25 3.01
C VAL A 94 -3.69 -0.29 1.69
N THR A 95 -3.82 -1.61 1.60
CA THR A 95 -4.50 -2.29 0.48
C THR A 95 -6.01 -2.26 0.68
N ASN A 96 -6.77 -2.21 -0.42
CA ASN A 96 -8.24 -2.20 -0.41
C ASN A 96 -8.85 -1.18 0.58
N PRO A 97 -8.51 0.12 0.50
CA PRO A 97 -8.88 1.11 1.50
C PRO A 97 -10.40 1.42 1.58
N ASP A 98 -11.20 0.83 0.69
CA ASP A 98 -12.66 0.90 0.70
C ASP A 98 -13.30 -0.29 1.44
N LEU A 99 -12.53 -1.33 1.78
CA LEU A 99 -12.96 -2.44 2.61
C LEU A 99 -12.72 -2.09 4.09
N LEU A 100 -13.80 -1.93 4.84
CA LEU A 100 -13.75 -1.66 6.28
C LEU A 100 -13.82 -2.98 7.05
N ILE A 101 -12.78 -3.25 7.83
CA ILE A 101 -12.70 -4.41 8.72
C ILE A 101 -12.83 -3.91 10.15
N SER A 102 -13.64 -4.58 10.98
CA SER A 102 -13.78 -4.19 12.39
C SER A 102 -12.46 -4.41 13.15
N GLY A 103 -12.17 -3.58 14.15
CA GLY A 103 -11.01 -3.77 15.00
C GLY A 103 -11.02 -5.11 15.72
N THR A 104 -12.20 -5.63 16.08
CA THR A 104 -12.34 -6.96 16.70
C THR A 104 -11.95 -8.09 15.75
N THR A 105 -12.28 -8.00 14.45
CA THR A 105 -11.84 -8.97 13.45
C THR A 105 -10.32 -8.92 13.27
N VAL A 106 -9.72 -7.73 13.25
CA VAL A 106 -8.26 -7.56 13.19
C VAL A 106 -7.59 -8.23 14.39
N VAL A 107 -8.03 -7.92 15.61
CA VAL A 107 -7.49 -8.55 16.84
C VAL A 107 -7.71 -10.05 16.86
N GLY A 108 -8.89 -10.53 16.43
CA GLY A 108 -9.21 -11.94 16.29
C GLY A 108 -8.32 -12.70 15.29
N SER A 109 -7.70 -11.98 14.35
CA SER A 109 -6.85 -12.55 13.30
C SER A 109 -5.36 -12.66 13.65
N LEU A 110 -4.90 -12.04 14.76
CA LEU A 110 -3.48 -11.94 15.11
C LEU A 110 -2.74 -13.29 15.17
N PHE A 111 -3.39 -14.34 15.70
CA PHE A 111 -2.81 -15.68 15.81
C PHE A 111 -3.16 -16.61 14.65
N CYS A 112 -4.27 -16.33 13.95
CA CYS A 112 -4.73 -17.13 12.83
C CYS A 112 -5.60 -16.27 11.91
N GLN A 113 -5.03 -15.86 10.78
CA GLN A 113 -5.73 -15.04 9.78
C GLN A 113 -7.02 -15.73 9.30
N ARG A 114 -6.95 -17.04 9.06
CA ARG A 114 -8.10 -17.85 8.62
C ARG A 114 -9.24 -17.84 9.65
N ARG A 115 -8.94 -17.77 10.95
CA ARG A 115 -9.97 -17.67 12.00
C ARG A 115 -10.75 -16.35 11.86
N GLY A 116 -10.06 -15.22 11.69
CA GLY A 116 -10.69 -13.92 11.49
C GLY A 116 -11.61 -13.91 10.28
N VAL A 117 -11.15 -14.44 9.14
CA VAL A 117 -11.95 -14.56 7.91
C VAL A 117 -13.20 -15.43 8.13
N LEU A 118 -13.04 -16.61 8.75
CA LEU A 118 -14.17 -17.52 8.99
C LEU A 118 -15.19 -16.94 9.98
N GLN A 119 -14.74 -16.25 11.03
CA GLN A 119 -15.64 -15.60 11.99
C GLN A 119 -16.44 -14.47 11.35
N GLU A 120 -15.84 -13.71 10.43
CA GLU A 120 -16.53 -12.64 9.73
C GLU A 120 -17.54 -13.16 8.69
N LEU A 121 -17.19 -14.22 7.94
CA LEU A 121 -18.06 -14.83 6.93
C LEU A 121 -19.20 -15.65 7.55
N PHE A 122 -18.89 -16.43 8.58
CA PHE A 122 -19.84 -17.31 9.26
C PHE A 122 -20.15 -16.74 10.64
N ARG A 123 -20.85 -15.60 10.67
CA ARG A 123 -21.40 -15.04 11.90
C ARG A 123 -22.46 -16.00 12.45
N MET A 124 -22.02 -16.99 13.21
CA MET A 124 -22.90 -17.69 14.12
C MET A 124 -23.35 -16.64 15.14
N SER A 125 -24.66 -16.47 15.33
CA SER A 125 -25.14 -15.73 16.50
C SER A 125 -24.44 -16.37 17.68
N GLU A 126 -23.65 -15.59 18.44
CA GLU A 126 -23.02 -16.14 19.63
C GLU A 126 -24.15 -16.75 20.46
N ALA A 127 -24.20 -18.09 20.52
CA ALA A 127 -25.06 -18.76 21.46
C ALA A 127 -24.62 -18.21 22.81
N GLU A 128 -25.49 -17.46 23.48
CA GLU A 128 -25.17 -16.57 24.59
C GLU A 128 -24.10 -17.17 25.50
N ASN A 129 -22.85 -16.74 25.30
CA ASN A 129 -21.78 -17.08 26.21
C ASN A 129 -22.03 -16.23 27.44
N THR A 130 -22.51 -16.84 28.54
CA THR A 130 -22.84 -16.13 29.79
C THR A 130 -21.67 -15.33 30.36
N GLN A 131 -20.46 -15.50 29.85
CA GLN A 131 -19.24 -14.79 30.26
C GLN A 131 -19.00 -13.44 29.56
N VAL A 132 -19.75 -13.09 28.51
CA VAL A 132 -19.64 -11.76 27.85
C VAL A 132 -20.59 -10.71 28.42
N MET A 133 -21.35 -11.07 29.47
CA MET A 133 -22.24 -10.16 30.20
C MET A 133 -21.70 -9.98 31.62
N CYS A 134 -20.84 -8.99 31.82
CA CYS A 134 -20.37 -8.52 33.12
C CYS A 134 -20.49 -7.00 33.15
#